data_AF-A0A419IC04-F1
#
_entry.id   AF-A0A419IC04-F1
#
_cell.length_a   1.000
_cell.length_b   1.000
_cell.length_c   1.000
_cell.angle_alpha   90.00
_cell.angle_beta   90.00
_cell.angle_gamma   90.00
#
_symmetry.space_group_name_H-M   'P 1'
#
loop_
_entity.id
_entity.type
_entity.pdbx_description
1 polymer ?
#
loop_
_entity_poly.entity_id
_entity_poly.type
_entity_poly.pdbx_seq_one_letter_code
_entity_poly.pdbx_strand_id
1 'polypeptide(L)'
;MSIAYEFRTYRKPDGVLATEVSCGSVQVGATLTDASRNTDSYRLHDVFHLSYACLLGWSPVTRPLLGCKRRSDPAIDENDDGGRAIAIEEGLAASIFAYAATRDYLRGAARVDGDVLASIATSTAQFEVGARTAADWERAIIEGFRMWKQLDDHGGNGIVRADLIARTMKFEPTAVEAGLD
;
A
#
# COMPACT_ATOMS: atom_id res chain seq x y z
N MET A 1 -6.48 -17.38 1.72
CA MET A 1 -5.16 -16.91 2.18
C MET A 1 -5.33 -15.48 2.62
N SER A 2 -4.95 -15.16 3.85
CA SER A 2 -5.07 -13.80 4.41
C SER A 2 -3.69 -13.28 4.80
N ILE A 3 -3.49 -11.97 4.61
CA ILE A 3 -2.32 -11.21 5.05
C ILE A 3 -2.82 -10.16 6.04
N ALA A 4 -2.07 -9.90 7.11
CA ALA A 4 -2.41 -8.85 8.06
C ALA A 4 -1.18 -7.96 8.26
N TYR A 5 -1.29 -6.68 7.89
CA TYR A 5 -0.27 -5.68 8.21
C TYR A 5 -0.71 -4.93 9.46
N GLU A 6 0.13 -4.95 10.49
CA GLU A 6 -0.01 -4.10 11.67
C GLU A 6 0.88 -2.87 11.49
N PHE A 7 0.27 -1.70 11.56
CA PHE A 7 0.94 -0.42 11.50
C PHE A 7 1.07 0.13 12.91
N ARG A 8 2.28 0.55 13.25
CA ARG A 8 2.59 1.18 14.53
C ARG A 8 3.35 2.48 14.29
N THR A 9 2.69 3.59 14.58
CA THR A 9 3.27 4.93 14.43
C THR A 9 3.72 5.46 15.78
N TYR A 10 4.95 5.96 15.83
CA TYR A 10 5.55 6.56 17.03
C TYR A 10 6.32 7.83 16.68
N ARG A 11 6.60 8.64 17.69
CA ARG A 11 7.45 9.82 17.56
C ARG A 11 8.89 9.48 17.90
N LYS A 12 9.80 9.70 16.96
CA LYS A 12 11.25 9.57 17.17
C LYS A 12 11.76 10.68 18.12
N PRO A 13 12.96 10.54 18.71
CA PRO A 13 13.56 11.57 19.58
C PRO A 13 13.75 12.93 18.92
N ASP A 14 13.90 12.97 17.59
CA ASP A 14 13.99 14.19 16.78
C ASP A 14 12.62 14.84 16.48
N GLY A 15 11.53 14.27 17.02
CA GLY A 15 10.16 14.74 16.83
C GLY A 15 9.48 14.23 15.56
N VAL A 16 10.19 13.53 14.67
CA VAL A 16 9.63 13.00 13.41
C VAL A 16 8.72 11.81 13.70
N LEU A 17 7.53 11.78 13.09
CA LEU A 17 6.66 10.60 13.13
C LEU A 17 7.23 9.52 12.20
N ALA A 18 7.31 8.31 12.72
CA ALA A 18 7.77 7.14 12.02
C ALA A 18 6.78 6.00 12.19
N THR A 19 6.63 5.18 11.16
CA THR A 19 5.75 4.01 11.16
C THR A 19 6.56 2.76 10.88
N GLU A 20 6.33 1.74 11.70
CA GLU A 20 6.75 0.37 11.43
C GLU A 20 5.54 -0.44 10.97
N VAL A 21 5.78 -1.33 10.02
CA VAL A 21 4.79 -2.29 9.54
C VAL A 21 5.26 -3.68 9.89
N SER A 22 4.38 -4.53 10.39
CA SER A 22 4.68 -5.94 10.68
C SER A 22 3.60 -6.87 10.14
N CYS A 23 3.98 -8.11 9.87
CA CYS A 23 3.06 -9.19 9.53
C CYS A 23 3.32 -10.34 10.51
N GLY A 24 2.43 -10.49 11.49
CA GLY A 24 2.70 -11.35 12.64
C GLY A 24 3.86 -10.79 13.47
N SER A 25 4.86 -11.63 13.77
CA SER A 25 6.04 -11.22 14.54
C SER A 25 7.19 -10.68 13.68
N VAL A 26 6.98 -10.50 12.38
CA VAL A 26 8.04 -10.12 11.42
C VAL A 26 7.80 -8.69 10.95
N GLN A 27 8.79 -7.82 11.10
CA GLN A 27 8.75 -6.50 10.49
C GLN A 27 8.79 -6.62 8.97
N VAL A 28 7.91 -5.90 8.30
CA VAL A 28 7.75 -5.81 6.86
C VAL A 28 8.34 -4.48 6.44
N GLY A 29 9.37 -4.51 5.59
CA GLY A 29 9.99 -3.30 5.07
C GLY A 29 10.80 -2.51 6.11
N ALA A 30 11.15 -1.29 5.70
CA ALA A 30 11.89 -0.35 6.54
C ALA A 30 10.92 0.45 7.42
N THR A 31 11.42 1.06 8.49
CA THR A 31 10.69 2.10 9.20
C THR A 31 10.52 3.31 8.29
N LEU A 32 9.27 3.76 8.10
CA LEU A 32 8.91 4.82 7.17
C LEU A 32 8.65 6.13 7.89
N THR A 33 8.97 7.24 7.24
CA THR A 33 8.52 8.59 7.61
C THR A 33 7.82 9.20 6.41
N ASP A 34 7.24 10.39 6.54
CA ASP A 34 6.62 11.05 5.38
C ASP A 34 7.65 11.40 4.30
N ALA A 35 8.95 11.39 4.64
CA ALA A 35 10.07 11.64 3.73
C ALA A 35 9.92 12.93 2.91
N SER A 36 9.16 13.88 3.44
CA SER A 36 8.81 15.13 2.77
C SER A 36 8.78 16.28 3.78
N ARG A 37 8.62 17.51 3.28
CA ARG A 37 8.44 18.70 4.13
C ARG A 37 7.02 18.79 4.71
N ASN A 38 6.09 18.02 4.16
CA ASN A 38 4.69 18.00 4.56
C ASN A 38 4.47 16.85 5.54
N THR A 39 3.67 17.08 6.57
CA THR A 39 3.16 16.01 7.42
C THR A 39 1.86 15.50 6.81
N ASP A 40 1.97 14.66 5.79
CA ASP A 40 0.86 14.16 4.97
C ASP A 40 0.54 12.67 5.22
N SER A 41 1.22 12.03 6.18
CA SER A 41 1.02 10.61 6.51
C SER A 41 1.36 9.65 5.36
N TYR A 42 2.24 10.06 4.43
CA TYR A 42 2.83 9.17 3.43
C TYR A 42 3.61 7.99 4.05
N ARG A 43 4.04 8.09 5.31
CA ARG A 43 4.61 6.96 6.08
C ARG A 43 3.71 5.71 6.16
N LEU A 44 2.42 5.83 5.84
CA LEU A 44 1.45 4.74 5.83
C LEU A 44 1.27 4.07 4.45
N HIS A 45 2.06 4.45 3.44
CA HIS A 45 1.83 4.05 2.04
C HIS A 45 1.95 2.55 1.75
N ASP A 46 2.58 1.76 2.63
CA ASP A 46 2.64 0.29 2.51
C ASP A 46 1.25 -0.37 2.45
N VAL A 47 0.21 0.33 2.92
CA VAL A 47 -1.18 -0.12 2.77
C VAL A 47 -1.63 -0.18 1.30
N PHE A 48 -1.04 0.64 0.42
CA PHE A 48 -1.33 0.62 -1.01
C PHE A 48 -0.76 -0.63 -1.66
N HIS A 49 0.47 -1.03 -1.34
CA HIS A 49 1.06 -2.30 -1.80
C HIS A 49 0.21 -3.50 -1.37
N LEU A 50 -0.23 -3.51 -0.11
CA LEU A 50 -1.16 -4.54 0.37
C LEU A 50 -2.48 -4.54 -0.40
N SER A 51 -3.02 -3.37 -0.74
CA SER A 51 -4.24 -3.25 -1.53
C SER A 51 -4.08 -3.81 -2.95
N TYR A 52 -2.94 -3.59 -3.59
CA TYR A 52 -2.64 -4.12 -4.91
C TYR A 52 -2.44 -5.64 -4.86
N ALA A 53 -1.72 -6.15 -3.85
CA ALA A 53 -1.60 -7.59 -3.61
C ALA A 53 -2.98 -8.25 -3.42
N CYS A 54 -3.87 -7.62 -2.64
CA CYS A 54 -5.20 -8.14 -2.33
C CYS A 54 -6.17 -8.08 -3.51
N LEU A 55 -6.24 -6.92 -4.16
CA LEU A 55 -7.30 -6.63 -5.11
C LEU A 55 -6.88 -6.89 -6.54
N LEU A 56 -5.60 -6.78 -6.89
CA LEU A 56 -5.11 -7.03 -8.25
C LEU A 56 -4.46 -8.41 -8.39
N GLY A 57 -4.12 -9.04 -7.26
CA GLY A 57 -3.27 -10.23 -7.23
C GLY A 57 -1.81 -9.91 -7.59
N TRP A 58 -1.42 -8.63 -7.51
CA TRP A 58 -0.12 -8.14 -7.95
C TRP A 58 0.43 -7.12 -6.95
N SER A 59 1.58 -7.44 -6.38
CA SER A 59 2.44 -6.48 -5.67
C SER A 59 3.85 -7.05 -5.63
N PRO A 60 4.71 -6.72 -6.62
CA PRO A 60 6.13 -7.02 -6.55
C PRO A 60 6.85 -6.39 -5.35
N VAL A 61 6.27 -5.40 -4.66
CA VAL A 61 6.76 -4.85 -3.39
C VAL A 61 6.40 -5.76 -2.22
N THR A 62 5.12 -6.11 -2.02
CA THR A 62 4.70 -6.96 -0.88
C THR A 62 5.37 -8.33 -0.89
N ARG A 63 5.58 -8.94 -2.07
CA ARG A 63 6.15 -10.30 -2.18
C ARG A 63 7.54 -10.46 -1.55
N PRO A 64 8.57 -9.69 -1.91
CA PRO A 64 9.88 -9.77 -1.26
C PRO A 64 9.83 -9.40 0.22
N LEU A 65 8.98 -8.45 0.63
CA LEU A 65 8.84 -8.09 2.04
C LEU A 65 8.30 -9.23 2.90
N LEU A 66 7.50 -10.12 2.30
CA LEU A 66 6.98 -11.34 2.95
C LEU A 66 7.79 -12.60 2.61
N GLY A 67 8.93 -12.48 1.93
CA GLY A 67 9.77 -13.62 1.54
C GLY A 67 9.11 -14.59 0.56
N CYS A 68 8.08 -14.16 -0.19
CA CYS A 68 7.27 -15.01 -1.05
C CYS A 68 7.41 -14.70 -2.55
N LYS A 69 8.56 -14.14 -2.98
CA LYS A 69 8.90 -14.04 -4.41
C LYS A 69 8.79 -15.41 -5.08
N ARG A 70 8.35 -15.45 -6.34
CA ARG A 70 8.13 -16.69 -7.10
C ARG A 70 9.42 -17.27 -7.70
N ARG A 71 10.45 -17.42 -6.87
CA ARG A 71 11.82 -17.82 -7.26
C ARG A 71 11.93 -19.20 -7.91
N SER A 72 10.91 -20.06 -7.75
CA SER A 72 10.85 -21.37 -8.40
C SER A 72 10.69 -21.26 -9.93
N ASP A 73 10.19 -20.13 -10.43
CA ASP A 73 10.13 -19.80 -11.85
C ASP A 73 11.01 -18.55 -12.10
N PRO A 74 12.24 -18.72 -12.62
CA PRO A 74 13.16 -17.61 -12.85
C PRO A 74 12.63 -16.54 -13.80
N ALA A 75 11.77 -16.91 -14.76
CA ALA A 75 11.21 -15.95 -15.70
C ALA A 75 10.21 -15.02 -15.00
N ILE A 76 9.40 -15.57 -14.09
CA ILE A 76 8.46 -14.77 -13.29
C ILE A 76 9.22 -13.93 -12.25
N ASP A 77 10.23 -14.51 -11.57
CA ASP A 77 11.04 -13.81 -10.55
C ASP A 77 11.73 -12.56 -11.12
N GLU A 78 12.20 -12.64 -12.37
CA GLU A 78 12.86 -11.54 -13.08
C GLU A 78 11.87 -10.52 -13.67
N ASN A 79 10.81 -10.98 -14.35
CA ASN A 79 9.98 -10.09 -15.16
C ASN A 79 8.82 -9.47 -14.38
N ASP A 80 8.21 -10.20 -13.45
CA ASP A 80 6.99 -9.78 -12.73
C ASP A 80 7.24 -9.46 -11.25
N ASP A 81 8.24 -10.08 -10.64
CA ASP A 81 8.68 -9.80 -9.27
C ASP A 81 10.04 -9.07 -9.21
N GLY A 82 10.61 -8.72 -10.36
CA GLY A 82 11.95 -8.13 -10.46
C GLY A 82 12.00 -6.63 -10.16
N GLY A 83 13.20 -6.07 -10.19
CA GLY A 83 13.46 -4.68 -9.78
C GLY A 83 12.65 -3.64 -10.57
N ARG A 84 12.38 -3.89 -11.87
CA ARG A 84 11.56 -2.99 -12.69
C ARG A 84 10.10 -2.98 -12.24
N ALA A 85 9.55 -4.13 -11.89
CA ALA A 85 8.17 -4.25 -11.41
C ALA A 85 8.02 -3.54 -10.05
N ILE A 86 8.99 -3.74 -9.15
CA ILE A 86 9.08 -3.05 -7.85
C ILE A 86 9.11 -1.53 -8.04
N ALA A 87 10.04 -1.02 -8.87
CA ALA A 87 10.19 0.42 -9.09
C ALA A 87 8.93 1.06 -9.69
N ILE A 88 8.22 0.36 -10.58
CA ILE A 88 6.96 0.84 -11.14
C ILE A 88 5.87 0.88 -10.07
N GLU A 89 5.72 -0.16 -9.25
CA GLU A 89 4.70 -0.18 -8.19
C GLU A 89 4.92 0.97 -7.18
N GLU A 90 6.15 1.16 -6.72
CA GLU A 90 6.55 2.27 -5.84
C GLU A 90 6.22 3.64 -6.46
N GLY A 91 6.61 3.83 -7.73
CA GLY A 91 6.30 5.07 -8.47
C GLY A 91 4.80 5.31 -8.65
N LEU A 92 4.02 4.25 -8.86
CA LEU A 92 2.56 4.34 -8.93
C LEU A 92 1.97 4.72 -7.57
N ALA A 93 2.39 4.09 -6.47
CA ALA A 93 1.94 4.45 -5.13
C ALA A 93 2.21 5.93 -4.83
N ALA A 94 3.42 6.41 -5.10
CA ALA A 94 3.80 7.81 -4.89
C ALA A 94 2.99 8.80 -5.77
N SER A 95 2.86 8.50 -7.07
CA SER A 95 2.15 9.39 -7.99
C SER A 95 0.64 9.43 -7.75
N ILE A 96 0.04 8.28 -7.41
CA ILE A 96 -1.39 8.20 -7.04
C ILE A 96 -1.63 8.93 -5.71
N PHE A 97 -0.71 8.84 -4.75
CA PHE A 97 -0.78 9.61 -3.51
C PHE A 97 -0.77 11.12 -3.75
N ALA A 98 0.15 11.61 -4.59
CA ALA A 98 0.21 13.02 -4.97
C ALA A 98 -1.07 13.47 -5.68
N TYR A 99 -1.62 12.64 -6.57
CA TYR A 99 -2.92 12.86 -7.20
C TYR A 99 -4.05 12.97 -6.16
N ALA A 100 -4.12 12.02 -5.21
CA ALA A 100 -5.15 11.95 -4.19
C ALA A 100 -5.08 13.13 -3.21
N ALA A 101 -3.88 13.63 -2.88
CA ALA A 101 -3.70 14.80 -2.01
C ALA A 101 -4.40 16.06 -2.52
N THR A 102 -4.56 16.20 -3.85
CA THR A 102 -5.30 17.31 -4.47
C THR A 102 -6.83 17.11 -4.49
N ARG A 103 -7.33 15.98 -3.97
CA ARG A 103 -8.74 15.52 -4.05
C ARG A 103 -9.21 14.96 -2.70
N ASP A 104 -8.79 15.58 -1.59
CA ASP A 104 -9.10 15.15 -0.21
C ASP A 104 -8.86 13.64 0.02
N TYR A 105 -7.73 13.14 -0.49
CA TYR A 105 -7.32 11.74 -0.41
C TYR A 105 -8.41 10.76 -0.86
N LEU A 106 -9.18 11.15 -1.88
CA LEU A 106 -10.29 10.38 -2.47
C LEU A 106 -11.41 10.05 -1.47
N ARG A 107 -11.58 10.86 -0.44
CA ARG A 107 -12.69 10.71 0.52
C ARG A 107 -14.04 10.76 -0.20
N GLY A 108 -14.80 9.67 -0.09
CA GLY A 108 -16.12 9.55 -0.72
C GLY A 108 -16.08 9.50 -2.25
N ALA A 109 -14.90 9.39 -2.86
CA ALA A 109 -14.77 9.25 -4.30
C ALA A 109 -15.26 7.86 -4.72
N ALA A 110 -16.13 7.84 -5.73
CA ALA A 110 -16.54 6.61 -6.39
C ALA A 110 -15.65 6.28 -7.60
N ARG A 111 -14.85 7.25 -8.08
CA ARG A 111 -14.12 7.19 -9.33
C ARG A 111 -12.72 7.80 -9.21
N VAL A 112 -11.81 7.31 -10.04
CA VAL A 112 -10.47 7.85 -10.28
C VAL A 112 -10.44 8.41 -11.70
N ASP A 113 -9.75 9.53 -11.90
CA ASP A 113 -9.69 10.20 -13.19
C ASP A 113 -9.09 9.29 -14.27
N GLY A 114 -9.68 9.36 -15.47
CA GLY A 114 -9.32 8.49 -16.59
C GLY A 114 -7.85 8.61 -17.01
N ASP A 115 -7.27 9.81 -16.90
CA ASP A 115 -5.86 10.05 -17.24
C ASP A 115 -4.91 9.32 -16.28
N VAL A 116 -5.26 9.23 -14.99
CA VAL A 116 -4.49 8.45 -14.01
C VAL A 116 -4.57 6.97 -14.35
N LEU A 117 -5.78 6.47 -14.64
CA LEU A 117 -5.98 5.06 -15.02
C LEU A 117 -5.27 4.70 -16.33
N ALA A 118 -5.25 5.61 -17.31
CA ALA A 118 -4.51 5.43 -18.56
C ALA A 118 -2.99 5.42 -18.35
N SER A 119 -2.48 6.28 -17.46
CA SER A 119 -1.07 6.25 -17.07
C SER A 119 -0.69 4.94 -16.39
N ILE A 120 -1.54 4.42 -15.49
CA ILE A 120 -1.30 3.13 -14.83
C ILE A 120 -1.28 1.99 -15.85
N ALA A 121 -2.25 1.95 -16.77
CA ALA A 121 -2.31 0.94 -17.82
C ALA A 121 -1.04 0.95 -18.68
N THR A 122 -0.55 2.14 -19.04
CA THR A 122 0.69 2.30 -19.81
C THR A 122 1.90 1.80 -19.03
N SER A 123 2.05 2.20 -17.76
CA SER A 123 3.18 1.83 -16.92
C SER A 123 3.25 0.35 -16.61
N THR A 124 2.12 -0.36 -16.64
CA THR A 124 2.01 -1.76 -16.22
C THR A 124 1.80 -2.76 -17.35
N ALA A 125 1.69 -2.30 -18.59
CA ALA A 125 1.32 -3.12 -19.76
C ALA A 125 2.22 -4.35 -19.98
N GLN A 126 3.50 -4.28 -19.61
CA GLN A 126 4.45 -5.39 -19.79
C GLN A 126 4.44 -6.44 -18.66
N PHE A 127 3.69 -6.22 -17.57
CA PHE A 127 3.62 -7.14 -16.43
C PHE A 127 2.31 -7.93 -16.44
N GLU A 128 2.22 -8.98 -15.62
CA GLU A 128 1.00 -9.78 -15.43
C GLU A 128 -0.22 -8.92 -15.03
N VAL A 129 0.01 -7.83 -14.30
CA VAL A 129 -1.06 -6.90 -13.89
C VAL A 129 -1.63 -6.08 -15.05
N GLY A 130 -0.96 -6.06 -16.21
CA GLY A 130 -1.48 -5.47 -17.44
C GLY A 130 -2.77 -6.13 -17.93
N ALA A 131 -3.08 -7.35 -17.46
CA ALA A 131 -4.37 -8.01 -17.70
C ALA A 131 -5.53 -7.42 -16.88
N ARG A 132 -5.25 -6.55 -15.88
CA ARG A 132 -6.27 -5.93 -15.03
C ARG A 132 -6.93 -4.76 -15.75
N THR A 133 -8.23 -4.60 -15.50
CA THR A 133 -9.00 -3.50 -16.09
C THR A 133 -8.79 -2.19 -15.33
N ALA A 134 -9.14 -1.07 -15.95
CA ALA A 134 -9.18 0.22 -15.27
C ALA A 134 -10.10 0.19 -14.03
N ALA A 135 -11.19 -0.58 -14.07
CA ALA A 135 -12.10 -0.76 -12.95
C ALA A 135 -11.48 -1.57 -11.80
N ASP A 136 -10.66 -2.59 -12.09
CA ASP A 136 -9.90 -3.31 -11.06
C ASP A 136 -8.94 -2.35 -10.34
N TRP A 137 -8.22 -1.52 -11.10
CA TRP A 137 -7.30 -0.50 -10.55
C TRP A 137 -8.04 0.58 -9.74
N GLU A 138 -9.14 1.11 -10.26
CA GLU A 138 -9.98 2.10 -9.56
C GLU A 138 -10.45 1.56 -8.21
N ARG A 139 -10.93 0.31 -8.17
CA ARG A 139 -11.29 -0.37 -6.92
C ARG A 139 -10.10 -0.51 -5.98
N ALA A 140 -8.93 -0.90 -6.49
CA ALA A 140 -7.73 -1.08 -5.67
C ALA A 140 -7.26 0.22 -5.02
N ILE A 141 -7.23 1.30 -5.80
CA ILE A 141 -6.85 2.63 -5.33
C ILE A 141 -7.83 3.12 -4.27
N ILE A 142 -9.13 3.09 -4.54
CA ILE A 142 -10.16 3.59 -3.61
C ILE A 142 -10.12 2.80 -2.29
N GLU A 143 -10.00 1.47 -2.36
CA GLU A 143 -9.90 0.65 -1.15
C GLU A 143 -8.60 0.92 -0.39
N GLY A 144 -7.48 1.11 -1.09
CA GLY A 144 -6.20 1.51 -0.49
C GLY A 144 -6.33 2.81 0.30
N PHE A 145 -6.94 3.85 -0.28
CA PHE A 145 -7.21 5.11 0.43
C PHE A 145 -8.21 4.96 1.56
N ARG A 146 -9.20 4.07 1.44
CA ARG A 146 -10.12 3.76 2.53
C ARG A 146 -9.37 3.19 3.74
N MET A 147 -8.42 2.28 3.52
CA MET A 147 -7.59 1.70 4.60
C MET A 147 -6.57 2.69 5.14
N TRP A 148 -5.88 3.42 4.26
CA TRP A 148 -4.96 4.50 4.63
C TRP A 148 -5.64 5.52 5.54
N LYS A 149 -6.86 5.95 5.17
CA LYS A 149 -7.63 6.90 5.96
C LYS A 149 -8.00 6.35 7.33
N GLN A 150 -8.42 5.08 7.42
CA GLN A 150 -8.70 4.46 8.71
C GLN A 150 -7.46 4.43 9.60
N LEU A 151 -6.29 4.14 9.03
CA LEU A 151 -5.01 4.22 9.76
C LEU A 151 -4.73 5.65 10.24
N ASP A 152 -4.84 6.64 9.36
CA ASP A 152 -4.59 8.04 9.67
C ASP A 152 -5.53 8.59 10.75
N ASP A 153 -6.84 8.27 10.67
CA ASP A 153 -7.85 8.62 11.67
C ASP A 153 -7.57 7.99 13.06
N HIS A 154 -6.73 6.94 13.12
CA HIS A 154 -6.29 6.27 14.35
C HIS A 154 -4.81 6.55 14.67
N GLY A 155 -4.29 7.70 14.22
CA GLY A 155 -2.93 8.16 14.54
C GLY A 155 -1.83 7.34 13.87
N GLY A 156 -2.15 6.65 12.78
CA GLY A 156 -1.26 5.75 12.07
C GLY A 156 -1.09 4.38 12.73
N ASN A 157 -2.05 3.98 13.58
CA ASN A 157 -2.03 2.70 14.28
C ASN A 157 -3.23 1.82 13.90
N GLY A 158 -3.00 0.52 13.75
CA GLY A 158 -4.06 -0.44 13.52
C GLY A 158 -3.62 -1.60 12.63
N ILE A 159 -4.51 -2.58 12.46
CA ILE A 159 -4.28 -3.75 11.64
C ILE A 159 -5.15 -3.66 10.38
N VAL A 160 -4.53 -3.83 9.22
CA VAL A 160 -5.21 -4.00 7.94
C VAL A 160 -5.13 -5.45 7.51
N ARG A 161 -6.27 -6.14 7.51
CA ARG A 161 -6.40 -7.52 7.03
C ARG A 161 -6.83 -7.52 5.58
N ALA A 162 -6.07 -8.24 4.75
CA ALA A 162 -6.36 -8.50 3.35
C ALA A 162 -6.71 -9.99 3.16
N ASP A 163 -7.91 -10.28 2.65
CA ASP A 163 -8.25 -11.62 2.15
C ASP A 163 -8.00 -11.66 0.65
N LEU A 164 -6.99 -12.43 0.24
CA LEU A 164 -6.54 -12.51 -1.15
C LEU A 164 -7.49 -13.37 -2.02
N ILE A 165 -8.35 -14.18 -1.41
CA ILE A 165 -9.33 -15.02 -2.12
C ILE A 165 -10.64 -14.25 -2.29
N ALA A 166 -11.15 -13.67 -1.21
CA ALA A 166 -12.36 -12.85 -1.27
C ALA A 166 -12.11 -11.49 -1.95
N ARG A 167 -10.84 -11.07 -2.10
CA ARG A 167 -10.42 -9.75 -2.60
C ARG A 167 -11.09 -8.64 -1.77
N THR A 168 -10.90 -8.71 -0.45
CA THR A 168 -11.49 -7.75 0.51
C THR A 168 -10.47 -7.30 1.55
N MET A 169 -10.58 -6.04 1.98
CA MET A 169 -9.76 -5.48 3.05
C MET A 169 -10.60 -5.00 4.23
N LYS A 170 -10.06 -5.15 5.44
CA LYS A 170 -10.70 -4.71 6.68
C LYS A 170 -9.68 -4.07 7.60
N PHE A 171 -10.06 -2.93 8.16
CA PHE A 171 -9.34 -2.27 9.23
C PHE A 171 -9.82 -2.76 10.61
N GLU A 172 -8.88 -2.94 11.53
CA GLU A 172 -9.11 -3.27 12.93
C GLU A 172 -8.27 -2.32 13.80
N PRO A 173 -8.89 -1.48 14.64
CA PRO A 173 -8.13 -0.59 15.51
C PRO A 173 -7.36 -1.42 16.54
N THR A 174 -6.12 -1.05 16.79
CA THR A 174 -5.36 -1.55 17.95
C THR A 174 -5.67 -0.68 19.16
N ALA A 175 -5.54 -1.25 20.36
CA ALA A 175 -5.68 -0.45 21.58
C ALA A 175 -4.64 0.68 21.52
N VAL A 176 -5.10 1.92 21.68
CA VAL A 176 -4.19 3.05 21.90
C VAL A 176 -3.46 2.76 23.20
N GLU A 177 -2.15 2.56 23.16
CA GLU A 177 -1.36 2.59 24.39
C GLU A 177 -1.53 3.99 24.98
N ALA A 178 -2.36 4.07 26.03
CA ALA A 178 -2.60 5.30 26.75
C ALA A 178 -1.32 5.61 27.54
N GLY A 179 -0.47 6.46 26.96
CA GLY A 179 0.70 6.98 27.66
C GLY A 179 1.76 7.42 26.68
N LEU A 180 1.87 8.73 26.49
CA LEU A 180 3.12 9.50 26.46
C LEU A 180 2.71 10.99 26.39
N ASP A 181 2.14 11.48 27.49
CA ASP A 181 2.23 12.89 27.91
C ASP A 181 3.11 12.92 29.18
#